data_AF-A0A0C9MD01-F1
#
_entry.id   AF-A0A0C9MD01-F1
#
_cell.length_a   1.000
_cell.length_b   1.000
_cell.length_c   1.000
_cell.angle_alpha   90.00
_cell.angle_beta   90.00
_cell.angle_gamma   90.00
#
_symmetry.space_group_name_H-M   'P 1'
#
loop_
_entity.id
_entity.type
_entity.pdbx_description
1 polymer ?
#
loop_
_entity_poly.entity_id
_entity_poly.type
_entity_poly.pdbx_seq_one_letter_code
_entity_poly.pdbx_strand_id
1 'polypeptide(L)'
;MANWVWQAFPLTISVIQRLLARTVAPDTVNVDRLTNPLRDLPAIFWQVGLASAFSSAVWIFTLLKHGMVDTFIPSALTIPQDFINGIFRLLQWDWVLTFGACYVWLAYSFWDLKSAGMAGLSWAALCAIPLACTAAIGPGATFAVGWSYREYCLAYRKHKHAVVGRDQLQSNTEANGSTVKVTCEQ
;
A
#
# COMPACT_ATOMS: atom_id res chain seq x y z
N MET A 1 -3.19 12.51 -31.49
CA MET A 1 -4.47 13.07 -30.98
C MET A 1 -4.98 12.29 -29.76
N ALA A 2 -4.16 12.11 -28.70
CA ALA A 2 -4.51 11.32 -27.52
C ALA A 2 -4.20 12.04 -26.18
N ASN A 3 -3.86 13.33 -26.21
CA ASN A 3 -3.49 14.08 -25.00
C ASN A 3 -4.72 14.44 -24.14
N TRP A 4 -5.91 14.53 -24.75
CA TRP A 4 -7.14 14.92 -24.04
C TRP A 4 -7.60 13.87 -23.01
N VAL A 5 -7.40 12.58 -23.29
CA VAL A 5 -7.74 11.49 -22.34
C VAL A 5 -6.85 11.58 -21.11
N TRP A 6 -5.57 11.94 -21.30
CA TRP A 6 -4.60 12.02 -20.22
C TRP A 6 -4.79 13.25 -19.35
N GLN A 7 -5.20 14.39 -19.93
CA GLN A 7 -5.57 15.58 -19.15
C GLN A 7 -6.90 15.44 -18.41
N ALA A 8 -7.83 14.63 -18.92
CA ALA A 8 -9.11 14.38 -18.27
C ALA A 8 -9.05 13.31 -17.17
N PHE A 9 -7.92 12.63 -16.98
CA PHE A 9 -7.71 11.58 -15.99
C PHE A 9 -8.23 11.92 -14.57
N PRO A 10 -7.92 13.10 -13.97
CA PRO A 10 -8.45 13.44 -12.65
C PRO A 10 -9.98 13.61 -12.65
N LEU A 11 -10.56 14.11 -13.75
CA LEU A 11 -12.02 14.28 -13.87
C LEU A 11 -12.72 12.93 -14.10
N THR A 12 -12.19 12.08 -14.98
CA THR A 12 -12.79 10.77 -15.27
C THR A 12 -12.71 9.84 -14.06
N ILE A 13 -11.59 9.82 -13.33
CA ILE A 13 -11.49 9.07 -12.06
C ILE A 13 -12.48 9.59 -11.03
N SER A 14 -12.60 10.91 -10.86
CA SER A 14 -13.52 11.48 -9.89
C SER A 14 -14.98 11.12 -10.20
N VAL A 15 -15.37 11.16 -11.48
CA VAL A 15 -16.72 10.79 -11.93
C VAL A 15 -16.96 9.30 -11.70
N ILE A 16 -16.02 8.44 -12.10
CA ILE A 16 -16.12 6.98 -11.93
C ILE A 16 -16.22 6.65 -10.44
N GLN A 17 -15.34 7.19 -9.60
CA GLN A 17 -15.34 6.94 -8.16
C GLN A 17 -16.64 7.39 -7.50
N ARG A 18 -17.20 8.53 -7.94
CA ARG A 18 -18.48 9.03 -7.43
C ARG A 18 -19.67 8.18 -7.88
N LEU A 19 -19.63 7.64 -9.10
CA LEU A 19 -20.64 6.71 -9.59
C LEU A 19 -20.58 5.38 -8.84
N LEU A 20 -19.39 4.78 -8.71
CA LEU A 20 -19.18 3.56 -7.94
C LEU A 20 -19.61 3.72 -6.47
N ALA A 21 -19.26 4.84 -5.84
CA ALA A 21 -19.66 5.13 -4.47
C ALA A 21 -21.18 5.23 -4.29
N ARG A 22 -21.93 5.60 -5.35
CA ARG A 22 -23.39 5.68 -5.31
C ARG A 22 -24.11 4.41 -5.76
N THR A 23 -23.47 3.58 -6.59
CA THR A 23 -24.11 2.40 -7.18
C THR A 23 -23.78 1.10 -6.45
N VAL A 24 -22.59 0.99 -5.84
CA VAL A 24 -22.09 -0.29 -5.31
C VAL A 24 -22.25 -0.41 -3.79
N ALA A 25 -22.10 0.69 -3.03
CA ALA A 25 -22.10 0.64 -1.57
C ALA A 25 -23.10 1.63 -0.95
N PRO A 26 -23.97 1.21 -0.03
CA PRO A 26 -24.77 2.12 0.77
C PRO A 26 -23.87 2.95 1.70
N ASP A 27 -24.11 4.26 1.79
CA ASP A 27 -23.35 5.18 2.64
C ASP A 27 -23.60 4.85 4.12
N THR A 28 -22.69 4.06 4.68
CA THR A 28 -22.72 3.57 6.07
C THR A 28 -21.57 4.12 6.91
N VAL A 29 -20.78 5.04 6.33
CA VAL A 29 -19.52 5.58 6.89
C VAL A 29 -19.71 6.17 8.29
N ASN A 30 -20.79 6.92 8.51
CA ASN A 30 -21.05 7.56 9.81
C ASN A 30 -21.37 6.55 10.93
N VAL A 31 -22.03 5.44 10.59
CA VAL A 31 -22.43 4.40 11.54
C VAL A 31 -21.25 3.47 11.83
N ASP A 32 -20.50 3.09 10.79
CA ASP A 32 -19.35 2.18 10.94
C ASP A 32 -18.16 2.81 11.64
N ARG A 33 -17.97 4.13 11.53
CA ARG A 33 -16.92 4.84 12.27
C ARG A 33 -17.03 4.65 13.78
N LEU A 34 -18.25 4.54 14.30
CA LEU A 34 -18.52 4.36 15.73
C LEU A 34 -18.68 2.89 16.12
N THR A 35 -19.28 2.08 15.24
CA THR A 35 -19.72 0.72 15.58
C THR A 35 -18.67 -0.34 15.22
N ASN A 36 -17.98 -0.19 14.09
CA ASN A 36 -16.98 -1.15 13.63
C ASN A 36 -15.91 -0.50 12.73
N PRO A 37 -14.93 0.21 13.31
CA PRO A 37 -13.92 0.94 12.55
C PRO A 37 -12.96 0.04 11.76
N LEU A 38 -12.96 -1.27 11.99
CA LEU A 38 -12.09 -2.23 11.29
C LEU A 38 -12.77 -2.88 10.07
N ARG A 39 -14.05 -2.60 9.83
CA ARG A 39 -14.85 -3.28 8.79
C ARG A 39 -14.32 -3.05 7.37
N ASP A 40 -13.76 -1.89 7.10
CA ASP A 40 -13.29 -1.52 5.77
C ASP A 40 -11.86 -2.00 5.48
N LEU A 41 -11.14 -2.42 6.53
CA LEU A 41 -9.74 -2.80 6.45
C LEU A 41 -9.49 -4.01 5.52
N PRO A 42 -10.30 -5.10 5.54
CA PRO A 42 -10.14 -6.21 4.62
C PRO A 42 -10.38 -5.83 3.15
N ALA A 43 -11.34 -4.92 2.89
CA ALA A 43 -11.63 -4.46 1.54
C ALA A 43 -10.47 -3.65 0.96
N ILE A 44 -9.86 -2.79 1.78
CA ILE A 44 -8.67 -2.03 1.42
C ILE A 44 -7.49 -2.98 1.15
N PHE A 45 -7.24 -3.95 2.05
CA PHE A 45 -6.18 -4.92 1.84
C PHE A 45 -6.39 -5.78 0.60
N TRP A 46 -7.64 -6.11 0.24
CA TRP A 46 -7.93 -6.84 -0.99
C TRP A 46 -7.55 -6.03 -2.24
N GLN A 47 -7.94 -4.76 -2.30
CA GLN A 47 -7.64 -3.89 -3.44
C GLN A 47 -6.14 -3.66 -3.60
N VAL A 48 -5.46 -3.34 -2.49
CA VAL A 48 -4.01 -3.14 -2.48
C VAL A 48 -3.28 -4.45 -2.79
N GLY A 49 -3.76 -5.58 -2.30
CA GLY A 49 -3.23 -6.91 -2.60
C GLY A 49 -3.33 -7.25 -4.09
N LEU A 50 -4.48 -6.97 -4.72
CA LEU A 50 -4.68 -7.20 -6.16
C LEU A 50 -3.74 -6.32 -7.00
N ALA A 51 -3.62 -5.04 -6.66
CA ALA A 51 -2.71 -4.12 -7.34
C ALA A 51 -1.23 -4.55 -7.18
N SER A 52 -0.86 -5.01 -5.98
CA SER A 52 0.46 -5.55 -5.67
C SER A 52 0.78 -6.81 -6.49
N ALA A 53 -0.18 -7.74 -6.59
CA ALA A 53 -0.04 -8.95 -7.39
C ALA A 53 0.18 -8.64 -8.87
N PHE A 54 -0.59 -7.71 -9.43
CA PHE A 54 -0.41 -7.26 -10.81
C PHE A 54 0.96 -6.61 -11.01
N SER A 55 1.38 -5.73 -10.10
CA SER A 55 2.70 -5.09 -10.17
C SER A 55 3.85 -6.10 -10.08
N SER A 56 3.74 -7.12 -9.22
CA SER A 56 4.74 -8.18 -9.08
C SER A 56 4.81 -9.04 -10.34
N ALA A 57 3.67 -9.37 -10.96
CA ALA A 57 3.63 -10.12 -12.21
C ALA A 57 4.35 -9.37 -13.34
N VAL A 58 4.10 -8.06 -13.47
CA VAL A 58 4.81 -7.21 -14.44
C VAL A 58 6.32 -7.19 -14.14
N TRP A 59 6.71 -7.06 -12.87
CA TRP A 59 8.13 -7.07 -12.49
C TRP A 59 8.84 -8.38 -12.86
N ILE A 60 8.26 -9.52 -12.51
CA ILE A 60 8.82 -10.83 -12.85
C ILE A 60 8.92 -10.99 -14.37
N PHE A 61 7.90 -10.57 -15.11
CA PHE A 61 7.95 -10.59 -16.57
C PHE A 61 9.08 -9.71 -17.14
N THR A 62 9.27 -8.51 -16.58
CA THR A 62 10.37 -7.61 -16.96
C THR A 62 11.73 -8.25 -16.66
N LEU A 63 11.91 -8.87 -15.50
CA LEU A 63 13.16 -9.56 -15.14
C LEU A 63 13.50 -10.74 -16.05
N LEU A 64 12.48 -11.46 -16.54
CA LEU A 64 12.69 -12.54 -17.51
C LEU A 64 13.13 -12.03 -18.89
N LYS A 65 12.86 -10.76 -19.21
CA LYS A 65 13.18 -10.14 -20.50
C LYS A 65 14.43 -9.26 -20.46
N HIS A 66 14.68 -8.60 -19.34
CA HIS A 66 15.76 -7.63 -19.14
C HIS A 66 16.42 -7.87 -17.79
N GLY A 67 17.75 -7.69 -17.70
CA GLY A 67 18.46 -7.81 -16.43
C GLY A 67 18.01 -6.77 -15.41
N MET A 68 18.14 -7.09 -14.11
CA MET A 68 17.80 -6.17 -13.01
C MET A 68 18.51 -4.82 -13.14
N VAL A 69 19.80 -4.86 -13.50
CA VAL A 69 20.65 -3.66 -13.57
C VAL A 69 20.27 -2.77 -14.75
N ASP A 70 19.96 -3.36 -15.91
CA ASP A 70 19.55 -2.62 -17.11
C ASP A 70 18.21 -1.89 -16.91
N THR A 71 17.37 -2.42 -16.02
CA THR A 71 16.07 -1.84 -15.69
C THR A 71 16.20 -0.59 -14.80
N PHE A 72 17.20 -0.54 -13.91
CA PHE A 72 17.39 0.59 -12.98
C PHE A 72 18.48 1.59 -13.42
N ILE A 73 19.49 1.14 -14.16
CA ILE A 73 20.65 1.96 -14.53
C ILE A 73 20.72 2.04 -16.06
N PRO A 74 20.10 3.05 -16.70
CA PRO A 74 20.35 3.31 -18.11
C PRO A 74 21.82 3.69 -18.29
N SER A 75 22.51 3.12 -19.29
CA SER A 75 23.94 3.38 -19.60
C SER A 75 24.27 4.87 -19.61
N ALA A 76 24.72 5.42 -18.49
CA ALA A 76 24.44 6.81 -18.09
C ALA A 76 25.21 7.91 -18.84
N LEU A 77 26.00 7.58 -19.86
CA LEU A 77 27.01 8.49 -20.42
C LEU A 77 26.86 8.79 -21.92
N THR A 78 25.92 8.16 -22.62
CA THR A 78 25.65 8.46 -24.03
C THR A 78 24.46 9.41 -24.18
N ILE A 79 24.69 10.55 -24.82
CA ILE A 79 23.65 11.51 -25.21
C ILE A 79 22.80 10.82 -26.29
N PRO A 80 21.49 10.58 -26.06
CA PRO A 80 20.63 9.96 -27.06
C PRO A 80 20.58 10.86 -28.29
N GLN A 81 20.94 10.34 -29.46
CA GLN A 81 20.77 11.05 -30.73
C GLN A 81 19.30 11.04 -31.18
N ASP A 82 18.50 10.08 -30.68
CA ASP A 82 17.10 9.89 -31.07
C ASP A 82 16.11 10.36 -30.00
N PHE A 83 15.07 11.07 -30.44
CA PHE A 83 14.00 11.59 -29.58
C PHE A 83 13.26 10.50 -28.78
N ILE A 84 12.99 9.35 -29.42
CA ILE A 84 12.28 8.22 -28.80
C ILE A 84 13.10 7.63 -27.65
N ASN A 85 14.40 7.44 -27.86
CA ASN A 85 15.32 6.96 -26.82
C ASN A 85 15.45 7.96 -25.66
N GLY A 86 15.36 9.26 -25.96
CA GLY A 86 15.26 10.33 -24.95
C GLY A 86 14.03 10.20 -24.06
N ILE A 87 12.84 9.98 -24.63
CA ILE A 87 11.59 9.81 -23.87
C ILE A 87 11.65 8.58 -22.96
N PHE A 88 12.08 7.43 -23.48
CA PHE A 88 12.16 6.22 -22.66
C PHE A 88 13.12 6.38 -21.48
N ARG A 89 14.25 7.06 -21.69
CA ARG A 89 15.19 7.38 -20.60
C ARG A 89 14.57 8.33 -19.57
N LEU A 90 13.83 9.36 -20.00
CA LEU A 90 13.13 10.25 -19.07
C LEU A 90 12.10 9.49 -18.24
N LEU A 91 11.33 8.59 -18.86
CA LEU A 91 10.36 7.75 -18.17
C LEU A 91 11.03 6.79 -17.18
N GLN A 92 12.18 6.23 -17.54
CA GLN A 92 12.96 5.37 -16.65
C GLN A 92 13.47 6.13 -15.42
N TRP A 93 13.97 7.35 -15.59
CA TRP A 93 14.38 8.22 -14.48
C TRP A 93 13.20 8.63 -13.60
N ASP A 94 12.08 9.02 -14.21
CA ASP A 94 10.85 9.37 -13.51
C ASP A 94 10.38 8.21 -12.62
N TRP A 95 10.47 6.98 -13.13
CA TRP A 95 10.16 5.76 -12.39
C TRP A 95 11.07 5.59 -11.16
N VAL A 96 12.39 5.68 -11.32
CA VAL A 96 13.34 5.54 -10.21
C VAL A 96 13.14 6.62 -9.15
N LEU A 97 12.94 7.87 -9.56
CA LEU A 97 12.72 9.00 -8.65
C LEU A 97 11.40 8.87 -7.90
N THR A 98 10.33 8.45 -8.58
CA THR A 98 9.02 8.25 -7.97
C THR A 98 9.06 7.14 -6.92
N PHE A 99 9.62 5.97 -7.25
CA PHE A 99 9.75 4.88 -6.28
C PHE A 99 10.72 5.22 -5.14
N GLY A 100 11.80 5.95 -5.44
CA GLY A 100 12.71 6.48 -4.42
C GLY A 100 11.98 7.38 -3.42
N ALA A 101 11.16 8.32 -3.91
CA ALA A 101 10.34 9.17 -3.07
C ALA A 101 9.32 8.37 -2.25
N CYS A 102 8.68 7.35 -2.84
CA CYS A 102 7.79 6.45 -2.12
C CYS A 102 8.49 5.70 -0.99
N TYR A 103 9.72 5.22 -1.19
CA TYR A 103 10.49 4.55 -0.13
C TYR A 103 10.90 5.50 0.99
N VAL A 104 11.32 6.72 0.66
CA VAL A 104 11.62 7.75 1.67
C VAL A 104 10.38 8.06 2.49
N TRP A 105 9.23 8.22 1.85
CA TRP A 105 7.95 8.44 2.53
C TRP A 105 7.55 7.26 3.43
N LEU A 106 7.77 6.04 2.97
CA LEU A 106 7.51 4.84 3.76
C LEU A 106 8.43 4.77 4.98
N ALA A 107 9.71 5.08 4.81
CA ALA A 107 10.68 5.15 5.91
C ALA A 107 10.29 6.23 6.94
N TYR A 108 9.84 7.41 6.48
CA TYR A 108 9.33 8.46 7.35
C TYR A 108 8.07 8.01 8.12
N SER A 109 7.18 7.26 7.47
CA SER A 109 6.01 6.69 8.15
C SER A 109 6.41 5.72 9.26
N PHE A 110 7.42 4.86 9.02
CA PHE A 110 7.94 3.98 10.06
C PHE A 110 8.70 4.71 11.17
N TRP A 111 9.37 5.83 10.85
CA TRP A 111 9.95 6.72 11.84
C TRP A 111 8.88 7.23 12.81
N ASP A 112 7.75 7.67 12.29
CA ASP A 112 6.62 8.15 13.08
C ASP A 112 6.04 7.04 13.98
N LEU A 113 5.80 5.84 13.42
CA LEU A 113 5.34 4.67 14.20
C LEU A 113 6.32 4.24 15.30
N LYS A 114 7.63 4.37 15.05
CA LYS A 114 8.67 4.08 16.03
C LYS A 114 8.72 5.12 17.14
N SER A 115 8.54 6.39 16.79
CA SER A 115 8.47 7.51 17.75
C SER A 115 7.25 7.37 18.66
N ALA A 116 6.14 6.87 18.13
CA ALA A 116 4.94 6.49 18.88
C ALA A 116 5.09 5.23 19.76
N GLY A 117 6.22 4.51 19.66
CA GLY A 117 6.48 3.26 20.38
C GLY A 117 5.65 2.06 19.91
N MET A 118 5.05 2.15 18.71
CA MET A 118 4.15 1.12 18.17
C MET A 118 4.91 0.04 17.38
N ALA A 119 6.04 0.40 16.76
CA ALA A 119 6.89 -0.53 15.98
C ALA A 119 8.28 -0.71 16.61
N GLY A 120 8.69 -1.97 16.80
CA GLY A 120 10.00 -2.35 17.38
C GLY A 120 11.10 -2.65 16.37
N LEU A 121 10.96 -2.23 15.10
CA LEU A 121 11.91 -2.58 14.05
C LEU A 121 13.25 -1.83 14.21
N SER A 122 14.33 -2.55 13.93
CA SER A 122 15.68 -1.96 13.82
C SER A 122 15.79 -1.14 12.53
N TRP A 123 16.60 -0.08 12.56
CA TRP A 123 16.85 0.75 11.37
C TRP A 123 17.47 -0.06 10.22
N ALA A 124 18.33 -1.02 10.55
CA ALA A 124 18.91 -1.94 9.59
C ALA A 124 17.86 -2.83 8.92
N ALA A 125 16.90 -3.38 9.67
CA ALA A 125 15.80 -4.16 9.11
C ALA A 125 14.91 -3.31 8.21
N LEU A 126 14.68 -2.04 8.58
CA LEU A 126 13.88 -1.11 7.78
C LEU A 126 14.50 -0.81 6.42
N CYS A 127 15.82 -0.85 6.28
CA CYS A 127 16.49 -0.69 4.98
C CYS A 127 16.69 -2.02 4.25
N ALA A 128 17.09 -3.07 4.96
CA ALA A 128 17.43 -4.36 4.36
C ALA A 128 16.20 -5.08 3.79
N ILE A 129 15.06 -5.06 4.50
CA ILE A 129 13.85 -5.77 4.08
C ILE A 129 13.30 -5.19 2.77
N PRO A 130 13.09 -3.86 2.62
CA PRO A 130 12.60 -3.31 1.36
C PRO A 130 13.56 -3.53 0.21
N LEU A 131 14.88 -3.48 0.43
CA LEU A 131 15.86 -3.76 -0.63
C LEU A 131 15.76 -5.23 -1.11
N ALA A 132 15.70 -6.17 -0.18
CA ALA A 132 15.56 -7.59 -0.50
C ALA A 132 14.22 -7.90 -1.20
N CYS A 133 13.12 -7.32 -0.71
CA CYS A 133 11.80 -7.47 -1.32
C CYS A 133 11.75 -6.81 -2.72
N THR A 134 12.38 -5.64 -2.90
CA THR A 134 12.40 -4.97 -4.21
C THR A 134 13.07 -5.84 -5.25
N ALA A 135 14.17 -6.51 -4.89
CA ALA A 135 14.84 -7.44 -5.78
C ALA A 135 13.98 -8.67 -6.10
N ALA A 136 13.26 -9.21 -5.12
CA ALA A 136 12.49 -10.45 -5.27
C ALA A 136 11.12 -10.27 -5.96
N ILE A 137 10.29 -9.34 -5.48
CA ILE A 137 8.89 -9.15 -5.91
C ILE A 137 8.65 -7.82 -6.63
N GLY A 138 9.65 -6.95 -6.67
CA GLY A 138 9.58 -5.66 -7.35
C GLY A 138 9.21 -4.50 -6.43
N PRO A 139 9.38 -3.26 -6.92
CA PRO A 139 9.26 -2.08 -6.08
C PRO A 139 7.83 -1.77 -5.66
N GLY A 140 6.86 -1.94 -6.58
CA GLY A 140 5.44 -1.69 -6.29
C GLY A 140 4.86 -2.63 -5.23
N ALA A 141 5.17 -3.93 -5.35
CA ALA A 141 4.69 -4.93 -4.39
C ALA A 141 5.34 -4.74 -3.01
N THR A 142 6.63 -4.41 -2.98
CA THR A 142 7.35 -4.09 -1.74
C THR A 142 6.74 -2.90 -1.02
N PHE A 143 6.45 -1.83 -1.75
CA PHE A 143 5.77 -0.65 -1.19
C PHE A 143 4.39 -1.00 -0.62
N ALA A 144 3.59 -1.77 -1.36
CA ALA A 144 2.26 -2.19 -0.93
C ALA A 144 2.28 -3.04 0.36
N VAL A 145 3.25 -3.95 0.50
CA VAL A 145 3.46 -4.75 1.72
C VAL A 145 3.84 -3.86 2.90
N GLY A 146 4.80 -2.96 2.70
CA GLY A 146 5.22 -2.02 3.74
C GLY A 146 4.09 -1.10 4.19
N TRP A 147 3.30 -0.58 3.25
CA TRP A 147 2.13 0.24 3.53
C TRP A 147 1.05 -0.56 4.28
N SER A 148 0.79 -1.81 3.88
CA SER A 148 -0.20 -2.66 4.56
C SER A 148 0.23 -2.98 5.99
N TYR A 149 1.53 -3.19 6.23
CA TYR A 149 2.06 -3.39 7.58
C TYR A 149 1.93 -2.14 8.46
N ARG A 150 2.15 -0.95 7.88
CA ARG A 150 1.87 0.33 8.56
C ARG A 150 0.40 0.42 8.96
N GLU A 151 -0.51 0.13 8.03
CA GLU A 151 -1.96 0.21 8.29
C GLU A 151 -2.40 -0.80 9.36
N TYR A 152 -1.86 -2.02 9.31
CA TYR A 152 -2.07 -3.02 10.36
C TYR A 152 -1.59 -2.52 11.74
N CYS A 153 -0.42 -1.86 11.78
CA CYS A 153 0.09 -1.32 13.03
C CYS A 153 -0.79 -0.18 13.57
N LEU A 154 -1.34 0.69 12.71
CA LEU A 154 -2.27 1.74 13.10
C LEU A 154 -3.62 1.19 13.58
N ALA A 155 -4.12 0.13 12.94
CA ALA A 155 -5.39 -0.49 13.27
C ALA A 155 -5.35 -1.26 14.60
N TYR A 156 -4.26 -2.01 14.86
CA TYR A 156 -4.22 -2.98 15.96
C TYR A 156 -3.28 -2.60 17.11
N ARG A 157 -2.28 -1.74 16.89
CA ARG A 157 -1.38 -1.32 17.96
C ARG A 157 -1.84 0.03 18.50
N LYS A 158 -1.87 0.15 19.82
CA LYS A 158 -2.23 1.41 20.49
C LYS A 158 -1.00 2.22 20.84
N HIS A 159 -1.14 3.53 20.76
CA HIS A 159 -0.14 4.47 21.23
C HIS A 159 0.13 4.24 22.72
N LYS A 160 1.39 4.41 23.15
CA LYS A 160 1.83 4.19 24.55
C LYS A 160 1.03 4.98 25.60
N HIS A 161 0.37 6.06 25.18
CA HIS A 161 -0.41 6.98 26.01
C HIS A 161 -1.94 6.88 25.80
N ALA A 162 -2.45 5.87 25.10
CA ALA A 162 -3.89 5.71 24.89
C ALA A 162 -4.60 5.26 26.18
N VAL A 163 -5.54 6.08 26.67
CA VAL A 163 -6.27 5.91 27.95
C VAL A 163 -7.35 4.81 27.91
N VAL A 164 -7.63 4.22 26.74
CA VAL A 164 -8.59 3.11 26.64
C VAL A 164 -7.93 1.80 27.10
N GLY A 165 -8.16 1.48 28.38
CA GLY A 165 -7.62 0.32 29.10
C GLY A 165 -7.89 -1.03 28.42
N ARG A 166 -6.96 -1.96 28.64
CA ARG A 166 -6.92 -3.32 28.06
C ARG A 166 -8.15 -4.16 28.43
N ASP A 167 -8.82 -3.81 29.51
CA ASP A 167 -9.89 -4.60 30.14
C ASP A 167 -11.20 -4.64 29.32
N GLN A 168 -11.47 -3.63 28.48
CA GLN A 168 -12.72 -3.50 27.73
C GLN A 168 -12.78 -4.35 26.43
N LEU A 169 -11.63 -4.83 25.94
CA LEU A 169 -11.56 -5.67 24.74
C LEU A 169 -11.62 -7.17 25.08
N GLN A 170 -11.04 -7.57 26.22
CA GLN A 170 -11.21 -8.93 26.74
C GLN A 170 -12.66 -9.18 27.16
N SER A 171 -13.30 -8.22 27.84
CA SER A 171 -14.73 -8.34 28.20
C SER A 171 -15.65 -8.44 26.97
N ASN A 172 -15.40 -7.68 25.90
CA ASN A 172 -16.18 -7.77 24.66
C ASN A 172 -15.90 -9.04 23.85
N THR A 173 -14.68 -9.57 23.89
CA THR A 173 -14.34 -10.83 23.21
C THR A 173 -14.90 -12.04 23.97
N GLU A 174 -14.91 -12.00 25.31
CA GLU A 174 -15.56 -13.00 26.17
C GLU A 174 -17.09 -12.93 26.06
N ALA A 175 -17.67 -11.72 26.01
CA ALA A 175 -19.11 -11.54 25.81
C ALA A 175 -19.56 -12.02 24.41
N ASN A 176 -18.81 -11.71 23.36
CA ASN A 176 -19.15 -12.09 21.98
C ASN A 176 -18.81 -13.56 21.65
N GLY A 177 -17.81 -14.15 22.32
CA GLY A 177 -17.49 -15.58 22.24
C GLY A 177 -18.50 -16.47 22.98
N SER A 178 -19.28 -15.91 23.90
CA SER A 178 -20.33 -16.62 24.64
C SER A 178 -21.66 -16.68 23.89
N THR A 179 -21.94 -15.71 23.00
CA THR A 179 -23.19 -15.69 22.21
C THR A 179 -23.17 -16.56 20.96
N VAL A 180 -22.00 -16.99 20.47
CA VAL A 180 -21.89 -17.83 19.24
C VAL A 180 -21.93 -19.34 19.54
N LYS A 181 -22.06 -19.78 20.80
CA LYS A 181 -22.14 -21.21 21.15
C LYS A 181 -23.53 -21.77 21.46
N VAL A 182 -24.61 -21.01 21.30
CA VAL A 182 -25.96 -21.52 21.59
C VAL A 182 -26.96 -21.14 20.51
N THR A 183 -26.94 -21.85 19.38
CA THR A 183 -28.12 -22.13 18.51
C THR A 183 -27.67 -22.94 17.29
N CYS A 184 -27.24 -24.18 17.52
CA CYS A 184 -27.23 -25.21 16.48
C CYS A 184 -27.41 -26.59 17.12
N GLU A 185 -28.49 -26.76 17.90
CA GLU A 185 -29.13 -28.05 18.16
C GLU A 185 -30.57 -27.77 18.58
N GLN A 186 -31.50 -27.90 17.64
CA GLN A 186 -32.72 -28.71 17.72
C GLN A 186 -33.45 -28.66 16.38
#